data_AF-A0A938TXC8-F1
#
_entry.id   AF-A0A938TXC8-F1
#
_cell.length_a   1.000
_cell.length_b   1.000
_cell.length_c   1.000
_cell.angle_alpha   90.00
_cell.angle_beta   90.00
_cell.angle_gamma   90.00
#
_symmetry.space_group_name_H-M   'P 1'
#
loop_
_entity.id
_entity.type
_entity.pdbx_description
1 polymer ?
#
loop_
_entity_poly.entity_id
_entity_poly.type
_entity_poly.pdbx_seq_one_letter_code
_entity_poly.pdbx_strand_id
1 'polypeptide(L)'
;MSPQWWTSVKSSIQRLLQRIKGRVQRGGTAGECYPWEVSYPKGISWRLEIAPAPLQTLLLESIRAYPDHRAVSFLGKRFTYKKIGELAARAAKGFQILGVQQGVNVGLCLPNSPYYVVCYYGVLQAGGTPLKTLEANLEANQRPSKAKRCSIWPTWKKSEKLRKSSKVLDF
;
A
#
# COMPACT_ATOMS: atom_id res chain seq x y z
N MET A 1 -18.71 -49.54 -9.19
CA MET A 1 -19.69 -48.92 -10.13
C MET A 1 -20.12 -47.59 -9.55
N SER A 2 -19.79 -46.46 -10.18
CA SER A 2 -20.22 -45.15 -9.66
C SER A 2 -21.72 -44.96 -9.94
N PRO A 3 -22.52 -44.47 -8.97
CA PRO A 3 -23.96 -44.27 -9.17
C PRO A 3 -24.27 -43.35 -10.35
N GLN A 4 -25.26 -43.70 -11.18
CA GLN A 4 -25.62 -42.94 -12.39
C GLN A 4 -26.06 -41.49 -12.12
N TRP A 5 -26.43 -41.14 -10.89
CA TRP A 5 -26.74 -39.75 -10.52
C TRP A 5 -25.47 -38.88 -10.37
N TRP A 6 -24.32 -39.49 -10.08
CA TRP A 6 -23.04 -38.79 -9.87
C TRP A 6 -22.47 -38.20 -11.17
N THR A 7 -22.77 -38.82 -12.32
CA THR A 7 -22.40 -38.30 -13.63
C THR A 7 -23.25 -37.09 -14.04
N SER A 8 -24.54 -37.06 -13.65
CA SER A 8 -25.44 -35.92 -13.87
C SER A 8 -25.04 -34.69 -13.04
N VAL A 9 -24.64 -34.91 -11.77
CA VAL A 9 -24.12 -33.83 -10.91
C VAL A 9 -22.78 -33.30 -11.43
N LYS A 10 -21.83 -34.19 -11.78
CA LYS A 10 -20.52 -33.78 -12.32
C LYS A 10 -20.65 -33.00 -13.62
N SER A 11 -21.49 -33.43 -14.55
CA SER A 11 -21.72 -32.73 -15.82
C SER A 11 -22.40 -31.36 -15.60
N SER A 12 -23.26 -31.23 -14.60
CA SER A 12 -23.88 -29.95 -14.23
C SER A 12 -22.87 -28.99 -13.59
N ILE A 13 -22.01 -29.49 -12.70
CA ILE A 13 -20.90 -28.73 -12.11
C ILE A 13 -19.88 -28.33 -13.20
N GLN A 14 -19.52 -29.24 -14.12
CA GLN A 14 -18.62 -28.91 -15.23
C GLN A 14 -19.22 -27.87 -16.17
N ARG A 15 -20.53 -27.93 -16.47
CA ARG A 15 -21.22 -26.90 -17.25
C ARG A 15 -21.24 -25.55 -16.53
N LEU A 16 -21.48 -25.54 -15.22
CA LEU A 16 -21.41 -24.34 -14.40
C LEU A 16 -19.99 -23.75 -14.38
N LEU A 17 -18.98 -24.59 -14.18
CA LEU A 17 -17.57 -24.19 -14.16
C LEU A 17 -17.10 -23.70 -15.54
N GLN A 18 -17.57 -24.29 -16.64
CA GLN A 18 -17.29 -23.79 -17.99
C GLN A 18 -18.00 -22.45 -18.26
N ARG A 19 -19.24 -22.27 -17.77
CA ARG A 19 -19.94 -20.97 -17.82
C ARG A 19 -19.22 -19.89 -16.99
N ILE A 20 -18.68 -20.25 -15.82
CA ILE A 20 -17.90 -19.34 -14.97
C ILE A 20 -16.56 -19.01 -15.62
N LYS A 21 -15.82 -20.01 -16.13
CA LYS A 21 -14.55 -19.79 -16.85
C LYS A 21 -14.74 -18.90 -18.10
N GLY A 22 -15.81 -19.11 -18.87
CA GLY A 22 -16.14 -18.25 -20.02
C GLY A 22 -16.63 -16.84 -19.64
N ARG A 23 -17.03 -16.62 -18.38
CA ARG A 23 -17.41 -15.31 -17.84
C ARG A 23 -16.19 -14.57 -17.24
N VAL A 24 -15.22 -15.31 -16.69
CA VAL A 24 -13.95 -14.76 -16.16
C VAL A 24 -12.98 -14.39 -17.27
N GLN A 25 -13.01 -15.07 -18.43
CA GLN A 25 -12.18 -14.71 -19.59
C GLN A 25 -12.66 -13.45 -20.33
N ARG A 26 -13.88 -12.97 -20.06
CA ARG A 26 -14.34 -11.64 -20.48
C ARG A 26 -13.92 -10.60 -19.44
N GLY A 27 -12.61 -10.36 -19.37
CA GLY A 27 -12.12 -9.06 -18.92
C GLY A 27 -12.66 -8.03 -19.92
N GLY A 28 -13.52 -7.12 -19.44
CA GLY A 28 -14.38 -6.27 -20.27
C GLY A 28 -13.67 -5.70 -21.50
N THR A 29 -14.10 -6.13 -22.67
CA THR A 29 -13.83 -5.41 -23.92
C THR A 29 -14.57 -4.07 -23.88
N ALA A 30 -14.24 -3.15 -24.80
CA ALA A 30 -14.69 -1.75 -24.80
C ALA A 30 -16.22 -1.50 -24.82
N GLY A 31 -17.07 -2.54 -24.71
CA GLY A 31 -18.54 -2.45 -24.72
C GLY A 31 -19.31 -3.21 -23.63
N GLU A 32 -18.66 -3.97 -22.73
CA GLU A 32 -19.39 -4.72 -21.68
C GLU A 32 -19.44 -3.94 -20.35
N CYS A 33 -20.64 -3.77 -19.80
CA CYS A 33 -20.92 -3.12 -18.52
C CYS A 33 -20.52 -4.03 -17.34
N TYR A 34 -19.76 -3.53 -16.36
CA TYR A 34 -19.43 -4.35 -15.20
C TYR A 34 -20.67 -4.65 -14.34
N PRO A 35 -20.78 -5.85 -13.73
CA PRO A 35 -21.97 -6.22 -12.95
C PRO A 35 -22.30 -5.26 -11.79
N TRP A 36 -21.30 -4.54 -11.27
CA TRP A 36 -21.49 -3.57 -10.20
C TRP A 36 -21.95 -2.20 -10.69
N GLU A 37 -21.88 -1.87 -11.98
CA GLU A 37 -22.31 -0.55 -12.50
C GLU A 37 -23.80 -0.30 -12.27
N VAL A 38 -24.60 -1.37 -12.11
CA VAL A 38 -26.04 -1.29 -11.78
C VAL A 38 -26.27 -0.69 -10.38
N SER A 39 -25.31 -0.87 -9.46
CA SER A 39 -25.41 -0.41 -8.08
C SER A 39 -24.94 1.03 -7.88
N TYR A 40 -24.26 1.63 -8.85
CA TYR A 40 -23.70 2.98 -8.74
C TYR A 40 -24.49 4.01 -9.56
N PRO A 41 -24.43 5.30 -9.19
CA PRO A 41 -25.15 6.35 -9.90
C PRO A 41 -24.84 6.39 -11.40
N LYS A 42 -25.89 6.65 -12.20
CA LYS A 42 -25.76 6.86 -13.65
C LYS A 42 -24.93 8.12 -13.90
N GLY A 43 -23.90 8.03 -14.74
CA GLY A 43 -23.00 9.14 -15.11
C GLY A 43 -21.54 8.97 -14.66
N ILE A 44 -21.23 7.93 -13.87
CA ILE A 44 -19.85 7.59 -13.50
C ILE A 44 -19.25 6.68 -14.58
N SER A 45 -18.18 7.13 -15.24
CA SER A 45 -17.41 6.27 -16.14
C SER A 45 -16.47 5.38 -15.34
N TRP A 46 -16.75 4.08 -15.33
CA TRP A 46 -15.85 3.06 -14.76
C TRP A 46 -14.60 2.82 -15.60
N ARG A 47 -14.54 3.42 -16.79
CA ARG A 47 -13.41 3.41 -17.71
C ARG A 47 -12.61 4.71 -17.65
N LEU A 48 -12.74 5.47 -16.56
CA LEU A 48 -11.95 6.67 -16.36
C LEU A 48 -10.47 6.29 -16.34
N GLU A 49 -9.71 6.81 -17.30
CA GLU A 49 -8.26 6.66 -17.29
C GLU A 49 -7.66 7.51 -16.18
N ILE A 50 -7.02 6.86 -15.22
CA ILE A 50 -6.28 7.53 -14.15
C ILE A 50 -4.82 7.59 -14.59
N ALA A 51 -4.33 8.79 -14.86
CA ALA A 51 -2.94 9.01 -15.22
C ALA A 51 -2.01 8.48 -14.10
N PRO A 52 -1.10 7.54 -14.38
CA PRO A 52 -0.21 7.00 -13.37
C PRO A 52 0.80 8.07 -12.94
N ALA A 53 0.86 8.34 -11.65
CA ALA A 53 1.85 9.25 -11.07
C ALA A 53 2.41 8.66 -9.77
N PRO A 54 3.70 8.89 -9.46
CA PRO A 54 4.25 8.53 -8.16
C PRO A 54 3.54 9.32 -7.04
N LEU A 55 3.17 8.63 -5.96
CA LEU A 55 2.42 9.23 -4.86
C LEU A 55 3.15 10.41 -4.19
N GLN A 56 4.49 10.37 -4.16
CA GLN A 56 5.29 11.48 -3.66
C GLN A 56 5.17 12.74 -4.54
N THR A 57 4.90 12.61 -5.84
CA THR A 57 4.70 13.75 -6.75
C THR A 57 3.43 14.51 -6.39
N LEU A 58 2.35 13.81 -6.05
CA LEU A 58 1.10 14.43 -5.61
C LEU A 58 1.28 15.28 -4.34
N LEU A 59 2.14 14.84 -3.41
CA LEU A 59 2.52 15.64 -2.25
C LEU A 59 3.29 16.90 -2.67
N LEU A 60 4.26 16.78 -3.57
CA LEU A 60 5.05 17.91 -4.06
C LEU A 60 4.20 18.94 -4.80
N GLU A 61 3.24 18.49 -5.60
CA GLU A 61 2.24 19.35 -6.25
C GLU A 61 1.38 20.08 -5.23
N SER A 62 0.90 19.38 -4.20
CA SER A 62 0.13 19.98 -3.10
C SER A 62 0.94 21.03 -2.33
N ILE A 63 2.23 20.78 -2.09
CA ILE A 63 3.15 21.73 -1.45
C ILE A 63 3.34 22.98 -2.33
N ARG A 64 3.45 22.81 -3.65
CA ARG A 64 3.61 23.93 -4.59
C ARG A 64 2.34 24.78 -4.67
N ALA A 65 1.18 24.14 -4.75
CA ALA A 65 -0.09 24.84 -4.89
C ALA A 65 -0.58 25.47 -3.57
N TYR A 66 -0.38 24.79 -2.44
CA TYR A 66 -0.98 25.15 -1.15
C TYR A 66 0.01 25.03 0.03
N PRO A 67 1.17 25.70 0.01
CA PRO A 67 2.24 25.48 0.98
C PRO A 67 1.82 25.73 2.43
N ASP A 68 1.02 26.77 2.67
CA ASP A 68 0.61 27.21 4.01
C ASP A 68 -0.72 26.61 4.46
N HIS A 69 -1.38 25.82 3.62
CA HIS A 69 -2.59 25.10 4.01
C HIS A 69 -2.27 24.00 5.03
N ARG A 70 -3.22 23.79 5.95
CA ARG A 70 -3.13 22.77 6.99
C ARG A 70 -3.25 21.39 6.36
N ALA A 71 -2.22 20.57 6.52
CA ALA A 71 -2.19 19.19 6.03
C ALA A 71 -2.55 18.18 7.14
N VAL A 72 -2.00 18.37 8.35
CA VAL A 72 -2.19 17.43 9.46
C VAL A 72 -2.50 18.19 10.74
N SER A 73 -3.49 17.72 11.50
CA SER A 73 -3.83 18.20 12.83
C SER A 73 -3.69 17.06 13.82
N PHE A 74 -2.86 17.22 14.86
CA PHE A 74 -2.58 16.19 15.85
C PHE A 74 -2.42 16.79 17.24
N LEU A 75 -3.29 16.39 18.18
CA LEU A 75 -3.29 16.84 19.58
C LEU A 75 -3.16 18.37 19.71
N GLY A 76 -3.97 19.12 18.95
CA GLY A 76 -3.97 20.58 18.95
C GLY A 76 -2.82 21.23 18.16
N LYS A 77 -1.77 20.49 17.79
CA LYS A 77 -0.72 20.97 16.89
C LYS A 77 -1.15 20.83 15.44
N ARG A 78 -0.78 21.81 14.62
CA ARG A 78 -1.12 21.88 13.20
C ARG A 78 0.16 21.93 12.37
N PHE A 79 0.18 21.14 11.31
CA PHE A 79 1.28 21.07 10.36
C PHE A 79 0.78 21.48 8.98
N THR A 80 1.51 22.38 8.32
CA THR A 80 1.23 22.79 6.95
C THR A 80 1.80 21.79 5.95
N TYR A 81 1.35 21.83 4.69
CA TYR A 81 1.94 21.02 3.62
C TYR A 81 3.43 21.26 3.49
N LYS A 82 3.87 22.53 3.48
CA LYS A 82 5.28 22.90 3.46
C LYS A 82 6.05 22.22 4.59
N LYS A 83 5.52 22.26 5.82
CA LYS A 83 6.20 21.67 6.96
C LYS A 83 6.33 20.15 6.85
N ILE A 84 5.27 19.46 6.44
CA ILE A 84 5.31 18.00 6.21
C ILE A 84 6.31 17.67 5.10
N GLY A 85 6.33 18.44 4.02
CA GLY A 85 7.29 18.29 2.92
C GLY A 85 8.75 18.40 3.37
N GLU A 86 9.09 19.44 4.14
CA GLU A 86 10.43 19.62 4.72
C GLU A 86 10.82 18.44 5.60
N LEU A 87 9.92 18.01 6.50
CA LEU A 87 10.16 16.88 7.39
C LEU A 87 10.39 15.59 6.60
N ALA A 88 9.55 15.32 5.58
CA ALA A 88 9.66 14.15 4.73
C ALA A 88 10.96 14.14 3.92
N ALA A 89 11.38 15.29 3.38
CA ALA A 89 12.64 15.42 2.65
C ALA A 89 13.86 15.17 3.57
N ARG A 90 13.82 15.64 4.82
CA ARG A 90 14.86 15.33 5.81
C ARG A 90 14.89 13.84 6.16
N ALA A 91 13.73 13.24 6.36
CA ALA A 91 13.62 11.80 6.61
C ALA A 91 14.16 10.99 5.42
N ALA A 92 13.85 11.39 4.18
CA ALA A 92 14.33 10.74 2.97
C ALA A 92 15.87 10.72 2.90
N LYS A 93 16.52 11.85 3.18
CA LYS A 93 18.00 11.92 3.27
C LYS A 93 18.56 10.95 4.32
N GLY A 94 17.94 10.92 5.50
CA GLY A 94 18.29 9.96 6.55
C GLY A 94 18.17 8.52 6.07
N PHE A 95 17.03 8.16 5.46
CA PHE A 95 16.80 6.82 4.92
C PHE A 95 17.78 6.43 3.81
N GLN A 96 18.16 7.36 2.93
CA GLN A 96 19.18 7.12 1.90
C GLN A 96 20.54 6.80 2.52
N ILE A 97 20.98 7.56 3.54
CA ILE A 97 22.21 7.29 4.29
C ILE A 97 22.19 5.88 4.90
N LEU A 98 21.01 5.42 5.33
CA LEU A 98 20.80 4.11 5.92
C LEU A 98 20.72 2.97 4.89
N GLY A 99 20.75 3.31 3.59
CA GLY A 99 20.77 2.37 2.48
C GLY A 99 19.39 2.04 1.90
N VAL A 100 18.37 2.87 2.18
CA VAL A 100 17.09 2.78 1.47
C VAL A 100 17.29 3.29 0.05
N GLN A 101 16.93 2.44 -0.91
CA GLN A 101 17.04 2.67 -2.34
C GLN A 101 15.91 1.91 -3.05
N GLN A 102 15.85 2.02 -4.38
CA GLN A 102 14.90 1.26 -5.19
C GLN A 102 14.94 -0.25 -4.88
N GLY A 103 13.75 -0.84 -4.70
CA GLY A 103 13.58 -2.25 -4.37
C GLY A 103 13.74 -2.60 -2.89
N VAL A 104 14.01 -1.61 -2.02
CA VAL A 104 14.04 -1.81 -0.56
C VAL A 104 12.64 -1.63 0.01
N ASN A 105 12.18 -2.62 0.76
CA ASN A 105 10.92 -2.55 1.49
C ASN A 105 11.19 -2.08 2.93
N VAL A 106 10.53 -0.99 3.34
CA VAL A 106 10.71 -0.39 4.66
C VAL A 106 9.45 -0.57 5.49
N GLY A 107 9.55 -1.32 6.59
CA GLY A 107 8.45 -1.51 7.53
C GLY A 107 8.29 -0.30 8.45
N LEU A 108 7.13 0.35 8.41
CA LEU A 108 6.78 1.46 9.29
C LEU A 108 5.96 0.92 10.48
N CYS A 109 6.59 0.82 11.65
CA CYS A 109 5.93 0.48 12.92
C CYS A 109 5.78 1.76 13.76
N LEU A 110 4.87 2.64 13.35
CA LEU A 110 4.63 3.92 14.03
C LEU A 110 3.14 4.07 14.37
N PRO A 111 2.79 4.74 15.48
CA PRO A 111 1.41 5.07 15.80
C PRO A 111 0.84 6.03 14.74
N ASN A 112 -0.50 6.13 14.68
CA ASN A 112 -1.19 7.12 13.84
C ASN A 112 -0.88 8.54 14.35
N SER A 113 0.22 9.09 13.84
CA SER A 113 0.83 10.35 14.25
C SER A 113 1.38 11.06 13.02
N PRO A 114 1.66 12.38 13.10
CA PRO A 114 2.24 13.13 11.99
C PRO A 114 3.56 12.51 11.49
N TYR A 115 4.32 11.87 12.39
CA TYR A 115 5.55 11.19 12.06
C TYR A 115 5.34 10.00 11.11
N TYR A 116 4.20 9.31 11.19
CA TYR A 116 3.87 8.26 10.22
C TYR A 116 3.79 8.83 8.80
N VAL A 117 3.11 9.96 8.62
CA VAL A 117 2.99 10.64 7.32
C VAL A 117 4.37 11.07 6.81
N VAL A 118 5.18 11.66 7.69
CA VAL A 118 6.56 12.08 7.38
C VAL A 118 7.41 10.90 6.93
N CYS A 119 7.43 9.80 7.69
CA CYS A 119 8.23 8.62 7.35
C CYS A 119 7.71 7.92 6.09
N TYR A 120 6.39 7.86 5.89
CA TYR A 120 5.78 7.26 4.70
C TYR A 120 6.24 7.96 3.42
N TYR A 121 6.09 9.29 3.35
CA TYR A 121 6.57 10.05 2.19
C TYR A 121 8.10 10.13 2.12
N GLY A 122 8.80 10.10 3.26
CA GLY A 122 10.25 10.05 3.30
C GLY A 122 10.81 8.77 2.67
N VAL A 123 10.20 7.61 2.93
CA VAL A 123 10.59 6.34 2.31
C VAL A 123 10.34 6.36 0.80
N LEU A 124 9.18 6.86 0.36
CA LEU A 124 8.86 6.99 -1.06
C LEU A 124 9.86 7.92 -1.78
N GLN A 125 10.20 9.06 -1.18
CA GLN A 125 11.21 9.98 -1.71
C GLN A 125 12.62 9.39 -1.69
N ALA A 126 12.94 8.52 -0.75
CA ALA A 126 14.20 7.77 -0.73
C ALA A 126 14.24 6.65 -1.81
N GLY A 127 13.13 6.36 -2.48
CA GLY A 127 13.00 5.33 -3.50
C GLY A 127 12.62 3.94 -2.96
N GLY A 128 12.33 3.83 -1.65
CA GLY A 128 11.87 2.60 -1.03
C GLY A 128 10.35 2.43 -1.12
N THR A 129 9.89 1.21 -0.80
CA THR A 129 8.46 0.89 -0.68
C THR A 129 8.07 0.87 0.80
N PRO A 130 7.22 1.80 1.27
CA PRO A 130 6.73 1.77 2.64
C PRO A 130 5.71 0.63 2.82
N LEU A 131 5.91 -0.18 3.83
CA LEU A 131 4.97 -1.21 4.26
C LEU A 131 4.40 -0.83 5.62
N LYS A 132 3.07 -0.76 5.73
CA LYS A 132 2.43 -0.61 7.02
C LYS A 132 2.55 -1.92 7.79
N THR A 133 3.31 -1.88 8.88
CA THR A 133 3.46 -3.05 9.74
C THR A 133 2.65 -2.84 11.01
N LEU A 134 1.53 -3.55 11.12
CA LEU A 134 0.85 -3.75 12.40
C LEU A 134 1.59 -4.85 13.16
N GLU A 135 1.82 -4.69 14.47
CA GLU A 135 2.53 -5.67 15.30
C GLU A 135 2.00 -7.10 15.12
N ALA A 136 0.69 -7.27 14.90
CA ALA A 136 0.03 -8.57 14.72
C ALA A 136 0.34 -9.28 13.38
N ASN A 137 0.95 -8.61 12.40
CA ASN A 137 1.25 -9.17 11.07
C ASN A 137 2.76 -9.26 10.78
N LEU A 138 3.60 -9.16 11.80
CA LEU A 138 5.05 -9.25 11.65
C LEU A 138 5.44 -10.58 11.00
N GLU A 139 4.88 -11.72 11.42
CA GLU A 139 5.22 -13.03 10.86
C GLU A 139 4.58 -13.28 9.47
N ALA A 140 3.40 -12.73 9.21
CA ALA A 140 2.70 -12.92 7.93
C ALA A 140 3.32 -12.09 6.77
N ASN A 141 3.80 -10.88 7.08
CA ASN A 141 4.53 -10.03 6.13
C ASN A 141 6.02 -10.39 6.00
N GLN A 142 6.49 -11.40 6.76
CA GLN A 142 7.83 -11.98 6.64
C GLN A 142 7.95 -12.99 5.48
N ARG A 143 7.00 -13.04 4.53
CA ARG A 143 7.17 -13.83 3.30
C ARG A 143 8.51 -13.47 2.62
N PRO A 144 9.26 -14.45 2.10
CA PRO A 144 10.61 -14.25 1.58
C PRO A 144 10.58 -13.53 0.23
N SER A 145 10.32 -12.23 0.22
CA SER A 145 10.67 -11.38 -0.91
C SER A 145 12.16 -11.06 -0.83
N LYS A 146 12.91 -11.22 -1.93
CA LYS A 146 14.36 -10.96 -2.06
C LYS A 146 14.83 -9.52 -1.73
N ALA A 147 13.96 -8.67 -1.19
CA ALA A 147 14.22 -7.26 -0.91
C ALA A 147 15.01 -7.08 0.40
N LYS A 148 16.06 -6.21 0.36
CA LYS A 148 16.74 -5.71 1.56
C LYS A 148 15.69 -5.00 2.44
N ARG A 149 15.73 -5.25 3.76
CA ARG A 149 14.66 -4.87 4.71
C ARG A 149 15.20 -3.89 5.77
N CYS A 150 14.44 -2.82 6.00
CA CYS A 150 14.71 -1.84 7.05
C CYS A 150 13.42 -1.58 7.83
N SER A 151 13.50 -1.44 9.16
CA SER A 151 12.32 -1.26 10.01
C SER A 151 12.56 -0.18 11.06
N ILE A 152 11.59 0.73 11.20
CA ILE A 152 11.59 1.82 12.21
C ILE A 152 10.67 1.45 13.36
N TRP A 153 11.14 1.61 14.61
CA TRP A 153 10.45 1.15 15.82
C TRP A 153 10.32 2.25 16.90
N PRO A 154 9.26 2.21 17.74
CA PRO A 154 9.22 2.94 19.01
C PRO A 154 10.12 2.24 20.04
N THR A 155 10.80 3.00 20.88
CA THR A 155 11.90 2.55 21.75
C THR A 155 11.54 1.53 22.86
N TRP A 156 10.26 1.29 23.19
CA TRP A 156 9.88 0.53 24.41
C TRP A 156 9.41 -0.93 24.21
N LYS A 157 9.26 -1.43 22.98
CA LYS A 157 8.92 -2.84 22.70
C LYS A 157 9.99 -3.51 21.83
N LYS A 158 11.06 -4.00 22.45
CA LYS A 158 12.13 -4.76 21.76
C LYS A 158 11.99 -6.26 22.00
N SER A 159 11.85 -7.05 20.92
CA SER A 159 12.12 -8.49 20.97
C SER A 159 13.49 -8.78 20.33
N GLU A 160 14.36 -9.46 21.08
CA GLU A 160 15.75 -9.78 20.71
C GLU A 160 15.88 -10.47 19.34
N LYS A 161 14.86 -11.25 18.96
CA LYS A 161 14.83 -12.13 17.79
C LYS A 161 14.84 -11.36 16.47
N LEU A 162 14.27 -10.16 16.43
CA LEU A 162 14.18 -9.33 15.21
C LEU A 162 15.42 -8.44 15.01
N ARG A 163 16.18 -8.16 16.08
CA ARG A 163 17.41 -7.36 16.04
C ARG A 163 18.49 -7.97 15.14
N LYS A 164 18.50 -9.31 15.02
CA LYS A 164 19.50 -10.04 14.23
C LYS A 164 19.22 -10.08 12.73
N SER A 165 18.00 -9.80 12.27
CA SER A 165 17.60 -10.04 10.86
C SER A 165 17.40 -8.77 10.01
N SER A 166 17.27 -7.60 10.63
CA SER A 166 16.90 -6.35 9.95
C SER A 166 17.71 -5.17 10.48
N LYS A 167 18.08 -4.21 9.61
CA LYS A 167 18.61 -2.91 10.07
C LYS A 167 17.46 -2.14 10.74
N VAL A 168 17.51 -2.08 12.07
CA VAL A 168 16.52 -1.40 12.91
C VAL A 168 16.97 0.04 13.17
N LEU A 169 16.02 0.97 13.06
CA LEU A 169 16.22 2.39 13.35
C LEU A 169 15.49 2.75 14.65
N ASP A 170 16.25 3.30 15.59
CA ASP A 170 15.77 3.88 16.83
C ASP A 170 15.70 5.42 16.64
N PHE A 171 14.58 6.04 17.00
CA PHE A 171 14.38 7.50 17.05
C PHE A 171 14.23 7.98 18.49
#